data_AF-C6W344-F1
#
_entry.id   AF-C6W344-F1
#
_cell.length_a   1.000
_cell.length_b   1.000
_cell.length_c   1.000
_cell.angle_alpha   90.00
_cell.angle_beta   90.00
_cell.angle_gamma   90.00
#
_symmetry.space_group_name_H-M   'P 1'
#
loop_
_entity.id
_entity.type
_entity.pdbx_description
1 polymer ?
#
loop_
_entity_poly.entity_id
_entity_poly.type
_entity_poly.pdbx_seq_one_letter_code
_entity_poly.pdbx_strand_id
1 'polypeptide(L)' 'MENKHVIGSVVSLLTDADKRLRILNYLKRIYYCEEIGDLDHKMLAYFERELIPVPAR' A
#
# COMPACT_ATOMS: atom_id res chain seq x y z
N MET A 1 7.72 17.25 2.23
CA MET A 1 6.72 16.57 1.40
C MET A 1 6.08 15.50 2.26
N GLU A 2 4.81 15.68 2.57
CA GLU A 2 4.04 14.84 3.48
C GLU A 2 3.90 13.41 2.95
N ASN A 3 3.99 12.46 3.88
CA ASN A 3 3.58 11.09 3.64
C ASN A 3 2.04 11.08 3.41
N LYS A 4 1.60 10.75 2.19
CA LYS A 4 0.16 10.74 1.83
C LYS A 4 -0.61 9.56 2.43
N HIS A 5 0.06 8.46 2.73
CA HIS A 5 -0.59 7.24 3.22
C HIS A 5 0.00 6.78 4.55
N VAL A 6 -0.84 6.75 5.57
CA VAL A 6 -0.41 6.45 6.93
C VAL A 6 -0.01 4.97 7.04
N ILE A 7 1.02 4.69 7.85
CA ILE A 7 1.39 3.31 8.18
C ILE A 7 0.19 2.63 8.87
N GLY A 8 -0.11 1.41 8.43
CA GLY A 8 -1.26 0.63 8.87
C GLY A 8 -2.52 0.85 8.03
N SER A 9 -2.57 1.89 7.18
CA SER A 9 -3.67 2.09 6.25
C SER A 9 -3.70 1.03 5.15
N VAL A 10 -4.90 0.77 4.64
CA VAL A 10 -5.12 -0.08 3.48
C VAL A 10 -5.19 0.80 2.24
N VAL A 11 -4.54 0.36 1.17
CA VAL A 11 -4.51 0.98 -0.15
C VAL A 11 -4.70 -0.11 -1.21
N SER A 12 -5.04 0.28 -2.43
CA SER A 12 -5.02 -0.63 -3.59
C SER A 12 -3.99 -0.17 -4.61
N LEU A 13 -3.67 -1.01 -5.59
CA LEU A 13 -2.87 -0.60 -6.73
C LEU A 13 -3.71 0.18 -7.74
N LEU A 14 -3.07 1.14 -8.42
CA LEU A 14 -3.67 1.82 -9.56
C LEU A 14 -3.95 0.85 -10.72
N THR A 15 -3.10 -0.16 -10.89
CA THR A 15 -3.24 -1.19 -11.93
C THR A 15 -4.21 -2.31 -11.56
N ASP A 16 -4.49 -2.48 -10.26
CA ASP A 16 -5.35 -3.52 -9.73
C ASP A 16 -6.05 -3.02 -8.45
N ALA A 17 -7.29 -2.55 -8.62
CA ALA A 17 -8.06 -1.95 -7.56
C ALA A 17 -8.59 -2.99 -6.54
N ASP A 18 -8.67 -4.27 -6.91
CA ASP A 18 -9.12 -5.36 -6.05
C ASP A 18 -8.00 -5.82 -5.10
N LYS A 19 -6.75 -5.69 -5.54
CA LYS A 19 -5.57 -6.00 -4.73
C LYS A 19 -5.45 -5.04 -3.54
N ARG A 20 -5.77 -5.54 -2.34
CA ARG A 20 -5.64 -4.79 -1.09
C ARG A 20 -4.26 -4.96 -0.47
N LEU A 21 -3.64 -3.85 -0.18
CA LEU A 21 -2.31 -3.75 0.39
C LEU A 21 -2.36 -2.99 1.70
N ARG A 22 -1.68 -3.49 2.73
CA ARG A 22 -1.49 -2.77 3.99
C ARG A 22 -0.13 -2.11 4.00
N ILE A 23 -0.06 -0.83 4.30
CA ILE A 23 1.21 -0.11 4.42
C ILE A 23 1.88 -0.47 5.72
N LEU A 24 3.11 -0.98 5.64
CA LEU A 24 3.93 -1.35 6.78
C LEU A 24 5.00 -0.29 7.07
N ASN A 25 5.56 0.31 6.03
CA ASN A 25 6.60 1.32 6.19
C ASN A 25 6.62 2.30 5.01
N TYR A 26 7.20 3.48 5.24
CA TYR A 26 7.50 4.46 4.20
C TYR A 26 8.94 4.95 4.36
N LEU A 27 9.80 4.63 3.39
CA LEU A 27 11.21 5.00 3.41
C LEU A 27 11.65 5.50 2.03
N LYS A 28 12.33 6.65 1.98
CA LYS A 28 12.87 7.23 0.74
C LYS A 28 11.83 7.32 -0.40
N ARG A 29 10.59 7.71 -0.09
CA ARG A 29 9.46 7.81 -1.04
C ARG A 29 8.96 6.48 -1.61
N ILE A 30 9.29 5.38 -0.96
CA ILE A 30 8.84 4.04 -1.29
C ILE A 30 7.98 3.55 -0.13
N TYR A 31 6.77 3.10 -0.46
CA TYR A 31 5.88 2.44 0.47
C TYR A 31 6.16 0.93 0.42
N TYR A 32 6.35 0.36 1.60
CA TYR A 32 6.49 -1.08 1.79
C TYR A 32 5.16 -1.59 2.31
N CYS A 33 4.57 -2.51 1.56
CA CYS A 33 3.24 -3.02 1.82
C CYS A 33 3.23 -4.54 1.89
N GLU A 34 2.28 -5.12 2.62
CA GLU A 34 1.93 -6.53 2.51
C GLU A 34 0.56 -6.66 1.82
N GLU A 35 0.34 -7.77 1.13
CA GLU A 35 -0.96 -8.09 0.55
C GLU A 35 -1.89 -8.71 1.61
N ILE A 36 -3.11 -8.19 1.70
CA ILE A 36 -4.09 -8.68 2.66
C ILE A 36 -4.72 -9.95 2.10
N GLY A 37 -4.44 -11.08 2.73
CA GLY A 37 -4.93 -12.41 2.33
C GLY A 37 -3.86 -13.29 1.69
N ASP A 38 -2.67 -12.76 1.45
CA ASP A 38 -1.52 -13.56 1.04
C ASP A 38 -0.91 -14.26 2.27
N LEU A 39 -0.77 -15.59 2.19
CA LEU A 39 -0.21 -16.42 3.28
C LEU A 39 1.32 -16.36 3.33
N ASP A 40 1.97 -15.88 2.27
CA ASP A 40 3.43 -15.79 2.18
C ASP A 40 3.96 -14.51 2.84
N HIS A 41 3.08 -13.56 3.19
CA HIS A 41 3.40 -12.29 3.85
C HIS A 41 4.55 -11.53 3.15
N LYS A 42 4.59 -11.56 1.82
CA LYS A 42 5.64 -10.87 1.06
C LYS A 42 5.54 -9.36 1.27
N MET A 43 6.68 -8.76 1.59
CA MET A 43 6.81 -7.31 1.62
C MET A 43 7.10 -6.79 0.21
N LEU A 44 6.16 -6.04 -0.34
CA LEU A 44 6.18 -5.47 -1.68
C LEU A 44 6.48 -3.97 -1.60
N ALA A 45 7.25 -3.46 -2.55
CA ALA A 45 7.66 -2.05 -2.59
C ALA A 45 6.96 -1.33 -3.74
N TYR A 46 6.32 -0.20 -3.44
CA TYR A 46 5.57 0.60 -4.41
C TYR A 46 5.87 2.09 -4.27
N PHE A 47 5.81 2.82 -5.39
CA PHE A 47 5.82 4.27 -5.39
C PHE A 47 4.44 4.83 -5.07
N GLU A 48 4.42 6.06 -4.53
CA GLU A 48 3.16 6.77 -4.21
C GLU A 48 2.15 6.78 -5.36
N ARG A 49 2.62 7.02 -6.60
CA ARG A 49 1.76 7.10 -7.80
C ARG A 49 1.10 5.78 -8.20
N GLU A 50 1.61 4.66 -7.68
CA GLU A 50 1.08 3.33 -7.95
C GLU A 50 -0.01 2.94 -6.95
N LEU A 51 -0.16 3.72 -5.87
CA LEU A 51 -1.12 3.45 -4.80
C LEU A 51 -2.32 4.38 -4.91
N ILE A 52 -3.50 3.81 -4.70
CA ILE A 52 -4.76 4.55 -4.61
C ILE A 52 -5.41 4.28 -3.25
N PRO A 53 -6.06 5.29 -2.64
CA PRO A 53 -6.81 5.07 -1.41
C PRO A 53 -8.02 4.16 -1.71
N VAL A 54 -8.24 3.15 -0.87
CA VAL A 54 -9.52 2.44 -0.87
C VAL A 54 -10.58 3.32 -0.22
N PRO A 55 -11.79 3.45 -0.81
CA PRO A 55 -12.88 4.18 -0.18
C PRO A 55 -13.22 3.51 1.16
N ALA A 56 -13.23 4.31 2.23
CA ALA A 56 -13.79 3.87 3.51
C ALA A 56 -15.29 3.62 3.29
N ARG A 57 -15.70 2.36 3.34
CA ARG A 57 -17.10 1.96 3.27
C ARG A 57 -17.79 2.20 4.61
#